data_AF-A0A3D5ZLH4-F1
#
_entry.id   AF-A0A3D5ZLH4-F1
#
_cell.length_a   1.000
_cell.length_b   1.000
_cell.length_c   1.000
_cell.angle_alpha   90.00
_cell.angle_beta   90.00
_cell.angle_gamma   90.00
#
_symmetry.space_group_name_H-M   'P 1'
#
loop_
_entity.id
_entity.type
_entity.pdbx_description
1 polymer ?
#
loop_
_entity_poly.entity_id
_entity_poly.type
_entity_poly.pdbx_seq_one_letter_code
_entity_poly.pdbx_strand_id
1 'polypeptide(L)'
;TAKRILLGITKASLATDSFLSAASFQETSRVLTEAAIKNKRDPLYGLKENVIIGKMISAGTGLAQYREMELVPKQETDEDNADVTDDTAENTAE
;
A
#
# COMPACT_ATOMS: atom_id res chain seq x y z
N THR A 1 25.27 -4.37 -14.39
CA THR A 1 26.04 -4.07 -13.17
C THR A 1 25.36 -2.94 -12.43
N ALA A 2 25.16 -3.02 -11.11
CA ALA A 2 24.50 -1.96 -10.32
C ALA A 2 25.49 -1.29 -9.36
N LYS A 3 25.30 0.00 -9.06
CA LYS A 3 26.13 0.80 -8.13
C LYS A 3 25.29 1.22 -6.92
N ARG A 4 25.81 1.03 -5.71
CA ARG A 4 25.16 1.49 -4.47
C ARG A 4 25.25 3.01 -4.35
N ILE A 5 24.18 3.65 -3.90
CA ILE A 5 24.08 5.10 -3.67
C ILE A 5 23.77 5.33 -2.19
N LEU A 6 24.44 6.30 -1.58
CA LEU A 6 24.18 6.72 -0.20
C LEU A 6 23.10 7.81 -0.20
N LEU A 7 22.04 7.61 0.59
CA LEU A 7 20.94 8.54 0.75
C LEU A 7 20.83 8.93 2.24
N GLY A 8 20.49 10.19 2.51
CA GLY A 8 20.17 10.63 3.88
C GLY A 8 18.84 10.03 4.36
N ILE A 9 18.65 9.97 5.69
CA ILE A 9 17.49 9.29 6.31
C ILE A 9 16.14 9.81 5.78
N THR A 10 15.98 11.13 5.62
CA THR A 10 14.74 11.74 5.11
C THR A 10 14.45 11.29 3.68
N LYS A 11 15.48 11.26 2.82
CA LYS A 11 15.33 10.86 1.43
C LYS A 11 15.10 9.36 1.29
N ALA A 12 15.75 8.55 2.13
CA ALA A 12 15.52 7.12 2.19
C ALA A 12 14.09 6.79 2.66
N SER A 13 13.58 7.49 3.68
CA SER A 13 12.22 7.31 4.22
C SER A 13 11.10 7.80 3.29
N LEU A 14 11.38 8.70 2.35
CA LEU A 14 10.42 9.10 1.31
C LEU A 14 10.46 8.19 0.08
N ALA A 15 11.58 7.48 -0.15
CA ALA A 15 11.79 6.61 -1.30
C ALA A 15 11.31 5.17 -1.06
N THR A 16 10.30 4.96 -0.20
CA THR A 16 9.72 3.63 0.05
C THR A 16 8.72 3.27 -1.04
N ASP A 17 8.51 1.97 -1.23
CA ASP A 17 7.56 1.48 -2.24
C ASP A 17 6.10 1.70 -1.84
N SER A 18 5.80 1.86 -0.56
CA SER A 18 4.45 2.18 -0.09
C SER A 18 4.23 3.68 -0.07
N PHE A 19 3.24 4.15 -0.85
CA PHE A 19 2.88 5.56 -0.82
C PHE A 19 2.19 5.93 0.49
N LEU A 20 1.46 5.00 1.13
CA LEU A 20 0.78 5.25 2.40
C LEU A 20 1.79 5.45 3.54
N SER A 21 2.85 4.64 3.55
CA SER A 21 3.98 4.78 4.47
C SER A 21 4.80 6.03 4.21
N ALA A 22 5.06 6.36 2.94
CA ALA A 22 5.82 7.55 2.55
C ALA A 22 5.05 8.84 2.91
N ALA A 23 3.76 8.92 2.56
CA ALA A 23 2.92 10.10 2.81
C ALA A 23 2.80 10.42 4.30
N SER A 24 2.74 9.40 5.15
CA SER A 24 2.64 9.56 6.61
C SER A 24 3.96 9.94 7.29
N PHE A 25 5.08 10.08 6.55
CA PHE A 25 6.32 10.61 7.10
C PHE A 25 6.32 12.14 6.98
N GLN A 26 6.35 12.66 5.76
CA GLN A 26 6.33 14.09 5.41
C GLN A 26 5.82 14.27 3.96
N GLU A 27 5.60 15.52 3.52
CA GLU A 27 5.21 15.87 2.15
C GLU A 27 3.91 15.18 1.66
N THR A 28 2.93 14.99 2.55
CA THR A 28 1.67 14.25 2.34
C THR A 28 0.99 14.55 1.00
N SER A 29 0.68 15.82 0.72
CA SER A 29 -0.05 16.21 -0.49
C SER A 29 0.70 15.82 -1.76
N ARG A 30 2.02 16.04 -1.80
CA ARG A 30 2.85 15.70 -2.96
C ARG A 30 2.86 14.18 -3.19
N VAL A 31 3.09 13.40 -2.13
CA VAL A 31 3.17 11.93 -2.24
C VAL A 31 1.84 11.34 -2.70
N LEU A 32 0.71 11.82 -2.16
CA LEU A 32 -0.62 11.36 -2.56
C LEU A 32 -0.97 11.75 -3.99
N THR A 33 -0.65 12.97 -4.41
CA THR A 33 -0.86 13.41 -5.80
C THR A 33 -0.03 12.59 -6.78
N GLU A 34 1.26 12.35 -6.51
CA GLU A 34 2.10 11.52 -7.37
C GLU A 34 1.59 10.07 -7.46
N ALA A 35 1.09 9.51 -6.35
CA ALA A 35 0.50 8.17 -6.33
C ALA A 35 -0.80 8.09 -7.13
N ALA A 36 -1.68 9.09 -6.99
CA ALA A 36 -2.93 9.19 -7.72
C ALA A 36 -2.70 9.31 -9.24
N ILE A 37 -1.75 10.16 -9.67
CA ILE A 37 -1.40 10.32 -11.09
C ILE A 37 -0.87 9.01 -11.69
N LYS A 38 -0.09 8.24 -10.90
CA LYS A 38 0.49 6.97 -11.34
C LYS A 38 -0.46 5.77 -11.16
N ASN A 39 -1.69 6.01 -10.68
CA ASN A 39 -2.64 4.97 -10.29
C ASN A 39 -2.01 3.85 -9.44
N LYS A 40 -1.17 4.25 -8.46
CA LYS A 40 -0.36 3.31 -7.68
C LYS A 40 -1.22 2.61 -6.62
N ARG A 41 -1.18 1.27 -6.58
CA ARG A 41 -1.79 0.46 -5.51
C ARG A 41 -0.77 0.12 -4.42
N ASP A 42 -1.21 0.14 -3.16
CA ASP A 42 -0.37 -0.21 -2.00
C ASP A 42 -0.73 -1.61 -1.49
N PRO A 43 0.19 -2.59 -1.55
CA PRO A 43 -0.10 -3.96 -1.12
C PRO A 43 -0.05 -4.15 0.41
N LEU A 44 0.28 -3.12 1.20
CA LEU A 44 0.25 -3.14 2.67
C LEU A 44 1.15 -4.21 3.31
N TYR A 45 2.33 -4.49 2.74
CA TYR A 45 3.27 -5.46 3.31
C TYR A 45 4.06 -4.89 4.51
N GLY A 46 4.20 -3.57 4.57
CA GLY A 46 4.94 -2.85 5.58
C GLY A 46 4.20 -2.76 6.91
N LEU A 47 4.98 -2.49 7.96
CA LEU A 47 4.43 -2.34 9.32
C LEU A 47 3.56 -1.08 9.43
N LYS A 48 4.04 0.04 8.87
CA LYS A 48 3.39 1.35 9.02
C LYS A 48 2.06 1.41 8.27
N GLU A 49 1.99 0.87 7.06
CA GLU A 49 0.73 0.74 6.32
C GLU A 49 -0.34 0.02 7.14
N ASN A 50 0.00 -1.14 7.69
CA ASN A 50 -0.95 -1.95 8.46
C ASN A 50 -1.41 -1.24 9.75
N VAL A 51 -0.51 -0.51 10.43
CA VAL A 51 -0.89 0.33 11.58
C VAL A 51 -1.86 1.43 11.18
N ILE A 52 -1.63 2.11 10.06
CA ILE A 52 -2.49 3.21 9.58
C ILE A 52 -3.89 2.71 9.24
N ILE A 53 -3.99 1.55 8.59
CA ILE A 53 -5.27 0.93 8.22
C ILE A 53 -5.97 0.27 9.41
N GLY A 54 -5.25 -0.04 10.49
CA GLY A 54 -5.78 -0.75 11.66
C GLY A 54 -5.80 -2.28 11.53
N LYS A 55 -4.98 -2.84 10.62
CA LYS A 55 -4.78 -4.29 10.47
C LYS A 55 -3.64 -4.77 11.38
N MET A 56 -3.65 -6.06 11.73
CA MET A 56 -2.52 -6.72 12.40
C MET A 56 -1.20 -6.48 11.63
N ILE A 57 -0.17 -6.01 12.34
CA ILE A 57 1.14 -5.75 11.75
C ILE A 57 1.85 -7.04 11.34
N SER A 58 2.66 -6.99 10.28
CA SER A 58 3.49 -8.09 9.77
C SER A 58 4.72 -8.39 10.65
N ALA A 59 4.54 -8.37 11.98
CA ALA A 59 5.59 -8.68 12.96
C ALA A 59 5.00 -9.39 14.19
N GLY A 60 5.86 -10.14 14.90
CA GLY A 60 5.49 -10.80 16.16
C GLY A 60 4.31 -11.75 15.99
N THR A 61 3.22 -11.48 16.71
CA THR A 61 1.98 -12.27 16.70
C THR A 61 1.25 -12.22 15.36
N GLY A 62 1.45 -11.17 14.56
CA GLY A 62 0.83 -11.06 13.23
C GLY A 62 1.47 -11.95 12.17
N LEU A 63 2.64 -12.58 12.44
CA LEU A 63 3.29 -13.49 11.48
C LEU A 63 2.61 -14.86 11.36
N ALA A 64 1.73 -15.25 12.31
CA ALA A 64 1.00 -16.52 12.22
C ALA A 64 0.14 -16.57 10.94
N GLN A 65 -0.59 -15.49 10.66
CA GLN A 65 -1.44 -15.35 9.48
C GLN A 65 -0.65 -15.41 8.16
N TYR A 66 0.58 -14.87 8.14
CA TYR A 66 1.45 -14.95 6.97
C TYR A 66 2.05 -16.34 6.75
N ARG A 67 2.26 -17.11 7.82
CA ARG A 67 2.81 -18.49 7.75
C ARG A 67 1.77 -19.53 7.35
N GLU A 68 0.52 -19.31 7.71
CA GLU A 68 -0.60 -20.21 7.43
C GLU A 68 -1.25 -19.92 6.06
N MET A 69 -0.75 -18.92 5.32
CA MET A 69 -1.26 -18.58 4.00
C MET A 69 -0.90 -19.69 3.00
N GLU A 70 -1.91 -20.39 2.53
CA GLU A 70 -1.76 -21.42 1.49
C GLU A 70 -1.45 -20.73 0.16
N LEU A 71 -0.35 -21.14 -0.49
CA LEU A 71 0.07 -20.58 -1.76
C LEU A 71 -0.90 -21.03 -2.85
N VAL A 72 -1.90 -20.20 -3.15
CA VAL A 72 -2.72 -20.38 -4.34
C VAL A 72 -1.85 -20.04 -5.55
N PRO A 73 -1.67 -20.94 -6.53
CA PRO A 73 -0.96 -20.63 -7.76
C PRO A 73 -1.60 -19.41 -8.40
N LYS A 74 -0.81 -18.36 -8.62
CA LYS A 74 -1.26 -17.13 -9.25
C LYS A 74 -1.69 -17.48 -10.69
N GLN A 75 -2.99 -17.59 -10.92
CA GLN A 75 -3.51 -17.50 -12.26
C GLN A 75 -3.22 -16.07 -12.72
N GLU A 76 -2.56 -15.94 -13.88
CA GLU A 76 -2.32 -14.64 -14.51
C GLU A 76 -3.66 -14.08 -14.97
N THR A 77 -4.43 -13.51 -14.04
CA THR A 77 -5.44 -12.52 -14.38
C THR A 77 -4.73 -11.18 -14.42
N ASP A 78 -4.76 -10.54 -15.60
CA ASP A 78 -4.36 -9.16 -15.83
C ASP A 78 -5.27 -8.22 -15.01
N GLU A 79 -5.13 -8.21 -13.70
CA GLU A 79 -5.89 -7.38 -12.76
C GLU A 79 -5.28 -5.98 -12.61
N ASP A 80 -4.99 -5.33 -13.74
CA ASP A 80 -4.78 -3.88 -13.78
C ASP A 80 -6.09 -3.11 -14.03
N ASN A 81 -7.25 -3.80 -14.11
CA ASN A 81 -8.58 -3.19 -14.17
C ASN A 81 -9.59 -3.96 -13.32
N ALA A 82 -9.84 -3.47 -12.12
CA ALA A 82 -11.08 -3.69 -11.37
C ALA A 82 -11.22 -2.45 -10.47
N ASP A 83 -11.88 -1.41 -10.97
CA ASP A 83 -13.32 -1.18 -10.95
C ASP A 83 -13.71 -0.55 -9.60
N VAL A 84 -13.88 0.77 -9.65
CA VAL A 84 -14.42 1.59 -8.57
C VAL A 84 -15.93 1.46 -8.68
N THR A 85 -16.53 0.50 -8.00
CA THR A 85 -17.93 0.65 -7.60
C THR A 85 -17.93 1.42 -6.28
N ASP A 86 -17.78 2.73 -6.40
CA ASP A 86 -18.07 3.70 -5.35
C ASP A 86 -19.59 3.89 -5.29
N ASP A 87 -20.15 3.57 -4.13
CA ASP A 87 -21.34 4.15 -3.51
C ASP A 87 -22.43 4.74 -4.44
N THR A 88 -23.52 3.98 -4.60
CA THR A 88 -24.88 4.58 -4.68
C THR A 88 -25.71 4.06 -3.52
N ALA A 89 -25.41 4.59 -2.33
CA ALA A 89 -26.36 4.67 -1.24
C ALA A 89 -26.96 6.09 -1.22
N GLU A 90 -27.92 6.36 -2.10
CA GLU A 90 -28.82 7.51 -1.95
C GLU A 90 -30.28 7.07 -2.16
N ASN A 91 -30.93 6.81 -1.03
CA ASN A 91 -32.29 7.20 -0.70
C ASN A 91 -33.11 7.82 -1.86
N THR A 92 -34.01 7.04 -2.46
CA THR A 92 -35.16 7.60 -3.19
C THR A 92 -36.43 6.99 -2.60
N ALA A 93 -37.24 7.88 -2.04
CA ALA A 93 -38.56 7.73 -1.47
C ALA A 93 -39.43 6.57 -2.03
N GLU A 94 -39.94 5.73 -1.13
CA GLU A 94 -41.37 5.54 -0.79
C GLU A 94 -41.53 4.64 0.44
#